data_AF-A0A7V5RM89-F1
#
_entry.id   AF-A0A7V5RM89-F1
#
_cell.length_a   1.000
_cell.length_b   1.000
_cell.length_c   1.000
_cell.angle_alpha   90.00
_cell.angle_beta   90.00
_cell.angle_gamma   90.00
#
_symmetry.space_group_name_H-M   'P 1'
#
loop_
_entity.id
_entity.type
_entity.pdbx_description
1 polymer ?
#
loop_
_entity_poly.entity_id
_entity_poly.type
_entity_poly.pdbx_seq_one_letter_code
_entity_poly.pdbx_strand_id
1 'polypeptide(L)'
;AEKAGIIKPGAACVTGKLLPEALAVVEARCRDVGVPLFQTEQEIAVDDIHIGPQGSRSRVRSHLWPGIEEVAIGLHGRHQVGNAALALVALAKLRDLAPVAAQHVLRGLRDVTIPGRFQHVHELPGLLIDVAHNPESMHAFAETVRLVYPNMTFRVVLGLLRDKDHGAVLQALAPIVRELYCVTPESDRALPAQDLAESARGLGLQIAGQGSFKELWPGVRQTISEQNPVIVTGSHFLVAEVLRDEAGAE
;
A
#
# COMPACT_ATOMS: atom_id res chain seq x y z
N ALA A 1 -11.51 -2.72 -19.55
CA ALA A 1 -11.22 -3.56 -20.73
C ALA A 1 -9.77 -4.05 -20.76
N GLU A 2 -8.78 -3.15 -20.72
CA GLU A 2 -7.34 -3.49 -20.78
C GLU A 2 -6.93 -4.58 -19.78
N LYS A 3 -7.22 -4.39 -18.49
CA LYS A 3 -6.88 -5.37 -17.43
C LYS A 3 -7.53 -6.74 -17.63
N ALA A 4 -8.72 -6.81 -18.24
CA ALA A 4 -9.41 -8.09 -18.50
C ALA A 4 -8.73 -8.90 -19.62
N GLY A 5 -7.83 -8.29 -20.41
CA GLY A 5 -7.10 -8.97 -21.48
C GLY A 5 -6.17 -10.11 -21.02
N ILE A 6 -5.81 -10.14 -19.73
CA ILE A 6 -5.01 -11.24 -19.13
C ILE A 6 -5.83 -12.52 -18.90
N ILE A 7 -7.16 -12.44 -19.00
CA ILE A 7 -8.04 -13.61 -18.84
C ILE A 7 -7.95 -14.44 -20.12
N LYS A 8 -7.40 -15.66 -19.99
CA LYS A 8 -7.10 -16.58 -21.09
C LYS A 8 -7.88 -17.91 -20.92
N PRO A 9 -8.19 -18.61 -22.03
CA PRO A 9 -8.79 -19.94 -21.97
C PRO A 9 -7.98 -20.93 -21.13
N GLY A 10 -8.66 -21.87 -20.46
CA GLY A 10 -8.02 -22.90 -19.63
C GLY A 10 -7.54 -22.45 -18.26
N ALA A 11 -7.83 -21.21 -17.86
CA ALA A 11 -7.53 -20.66 -16.53
C ALA A 11 -8.80 -20.50 -15.68
N ALA A 12 -8.61 -20.04 -14.44
CA ALA A 12 -9.67 -19.49 -13.60
C ALA A 12 -9.44 -17.99 -13.39
N CYS A 13 -10.50 -17.19 -13.38
CA CYS A 13 -10.42 -15.78 -13.02
C CYS A 13 -10.79 -15.61 -11.54
N VAL A 14 -9.94 -14.92 -10.78
CA VAL A 14 -10.22 -14.55 -9.40
C VAL A 14 -10.12 -13.03 -9.28
N THR A 15 -11.11 -12.40 -8.67
CA THR A 15 -11.11 -10.95 -8.44
C THR A 15 -11.38 -10.62 -6.99
N GLY A 16 -10.71 -9.57 -6.50
CA GLY A 16 -11.16 -8.86 -5.31
C GLY A 16 -12.44 -8.07 -5.58
N LYS A 17 -12.77 -7.17 -4.65
CA LYS A 17 -13.92 -6.27 -4.80
C LYS A 17 -13.71 -5.33 -5.99
N LEU A 18 -14.68 -5.30 -6.90
CA LEU A 18 -14.70 -4.42 -8.06
C LEU A 18 -15.96 -3.56 -8.04
N LEU A 19 -15.88 -2.37 -8.65
CA LEU A 19 -17.09 -1.59 -8.95
C LEU A 19 -17.96 -2.34 -9.96
N PRO A 20 -19.30 -2.16 -9.94
CA PRO A 20 -20.21 -2.90 -10.80
C PRO A 20 -19.85 -2.84 -12.29
N GLU A 21 -19.45 -1.67 -12.79
CA GLU A 21 -19.04 -1.48 -14.18
C GLU A 21 -17.74 -2.22 -14.53
N ALA A 22 -16.81 -2.32 -13.58
CA ALA A 22 -15.57 -3.07 -13.77
C ALA A 22 -15.83 -4.58 -13.70
N LEU A 23 -16.70 -5.02 -12.78
CA LEU A 23 -17.11 -6.41 -12.65
C LEU A 23 -17.82 -6.90 -13.93
N ALA A 24 -18.74 -6.11 -14.48
CA ALA A 24 -19.45 -6.46 -15.71
C ALA A 24 -18.51 -6.72 -16.89
N VAL A 25 -17.42 -5.95 -17.00
CA VAL A 25 -16.38 -6.17 -18.02
C VAL A 25 -15.61 -7.47 -17.79
N VAL A 26 -15.30 -7.80 -16.54
CA VAL A 26 -14.64 -9.07 -16.19
C VAL A 26 -15.56 -10.25 -16.46
N GLU A 27 -16.82 -10.17 -16.06
CA GLU A 27 -17.84 -11.20 -16.29
C GLU A 27 -18.06 -11.48 -17.78
N ALA A 28 -18.22 -10.43 -18.58
CA ALA A 28 -18.32 -10.55 -20.02
C ALA A 28 -17.09 -11.28 -20.60
N ARG A 29 -15.89 -10.85 -20.21
CA ARG A 29 -14.66 -11.49 -20.68
C ARG A 29 -14.56 -12.96 -20.24
N CYS A 30 -14.93 -13.30 -19.01
CA CYS A 30 -14.92 -14.67 -18.52
C CYS A 30 -15.89 -15.56 -19.32
N ARG A 31 -17.08 -15.05 -19.65
CA ARG A 31 -18.02 -15.73 -20.54
C ARG A 31 -17.46 -15.94 -21.94
N ASP A 32 -16.86 -14.90 -22.53
CA ASP A 32 -16.31 -14.95 -23.89
C ASP A 32 -15.20 -15.99 -24.06
N VAL A 33 -14.35 -16.17 -23.04
CA VAL A 33 -13.26 -17.17 -23.05
C VAL A 33 -13.61 -18.49 -22.35
N GLY A 34 -14.81 -18.60 -21.80
CA GLY A 34 -15.28 -19.82 -21.14
C GLY A 34 -14.53 -20.20 -19.87
N VAL A 35 -14.13 -19.23 -19.04
CA VAL A 35 -13.44 -19.49 -17.75
C VAL A 35 -14.34 -19.20 -16.55
N PRO A 36 -14.21 -19.95 -15.45
CA PRO A 36 -14.92 -19.64 -14.21
C PRO A 36 -14.41 -18.34 -13.59
N LEU A 37 -15.33 -17.58 -13.01
CA LEU A 37 -15.06 -16.36 -12.24
C LEU A 37 -15.35 -16.62 -10.76
N PHE A 38 -14.38 -16.31 -9.89
CA PHE A 38 -14.51 -16.38 -8.44
C PHE A 38 -14.29 -14.99 -7.84
N GLN A 39 -15.29 -14.49 -7.14
CA GLN A 39 -15.21 -13.22 -6.42
C GLN A 39 -14.81 -13.48 -4.98
N THR A 40 -13.73 -12.86 -4.50
CA THR A 40 -13.13 -13.17 -3.19
C THR A 40 -14.14 -13.09 -2.04
N GLU A 41 -15.01 -12.08 -2.03
CA GLU A 41 -16.01 -11.87 -0.98
C GLU A 41 -17.10 -12.96 -0.90
N GLN A 42 -17.27 -13.74 -1.97
CA GLN A 42 -18.19 -14.89 -2.01
C GLN A 42 -17.51 -16.19 -1.53
N GLU A 43 -16.18 -16.24 -1.57
CA GLU A 43 -15.39 -17.44 -1.28
C GLU A 43 -14.78 -17.43 0.14
N ILE A 44 -14.46 -16.24 0.65
CA ILE A 44 -13.83 -16.02 1.95
C ILE A 44 -14.53 -14.84 2.64
N ALA A 45 -15.14 -15.10 3.80
CA ALA A 45 -15.57 -14.05 4.71
C ALA A 45 -14.41 -13.66 5.64
N VAL A 46 -14.24 -12.36 5.84
CA VAL A 46 -13.19 -11.77 6.68
C VAL A 46 -13.85 -10.94 7.77
N ASP A 47 -13.50 -11.24 9.02
CA ASP A 47 -14.04 -10.60 10.22
C ASP A 47 -12.87 -10.18 11.15
N ASP A 48 -13.15 -9.42 12.22
CA ASP A 48 -12.19 -9.08 13.29
C ASP A 48 -10.85 -8.50 12.80
N ILE A 49 -10.87 -7.61 11.80
CA ILE A 49 -9.65 -7.02 11.25
C ILE A 49 -8.96 -6.12 12.28
N HIS A 50 -7.76 -6.52 12.68
CA HIS A 50 -6.85 -5.76 13.53
C HIS A 50 -5.60 -5.35 12.76
N ILE A 51 -5.24 -4.07 12.83
CA ILE A 51 -4.03 -3.52 12.22
C ILE A 51 -3.16 -3.00 13.35
N GLY A 52 -1.89 -3.40 13.40
CA GLY A 52 -0.97 -3.01 14.46
C GLY A 52 0.49 -2.99 13.99
N PRO A 53 1.45 -2.75 14.89
CA PRO A 53 2.86 -2.59 14.52
C PRO A 53 3.48 -3.80 13.79
N GLN A 54 2.97 -5.01 14.04
CA GLN A 54 3.47 -6.25 13.45
C GLN A 54 2.77 -6.65 12.13
N GLY A 55 1.91 -5.79 11.59
CA GLY A 55 1.15 -6.05 10.37
C GLY A 55 -0.35 -6.11 10.63
N SER A 56 -1.03 -7.02 9.92
CA SER A 56 -2.48 -7.18 9.99
C SER A 56 -2.87 -8.56 10.49
N ARG A 57 -4.00 -8.65 11.20
CA ARG A 57 -4.60 -9.92 11.63
C ARG A 57 -6.10 -9.89 11.34
N SER A 58 -6.67 -11.03 10.98
CA SER A 58 -8.12 -11.16 10.78
C SER A 58 -8.60 -12.57 10.98
N ARG A 59 -9.85 -12.73 11.40
CA ARG A 59 -10.57 -13.99 11.33
C ARG A 59 -11.00 -14.25 9.88
N VAL A 60 -10.86 -15.48 9.42
CA VAL A 60 -11.29 -15.90 8.08
C VAL A 60 -12.23 -17.09 8.17
N ARG A 61 -13.27 -17.10 7.35
CA ARG A 61 -14.19 -18.23 7.20
C ARG A 61 -14.27 -18.60 5.73
N SER A 62 -13.79 -19.80 5.39
CA SER A 62 -13.80 -20.30 4.01
C SER A 62 -13.83 -21.82 3.97
N HIS A 63 -14.62 -22.36 3.04
CA HIS A 63 -14.61 -23.79 2.72
C HIS A 63 -13.36 -24.21 1.93
N LEU A 64 -12.65 -23.25 1.33
CA LEU A 64 -11.46 -23.51 0.52
C LEU A 64 -10.26 -23.96 1.37
N TRP A 65 -10.18 -23.47 2.60
CA TRP A 65 -9.06 -23.71 3.52
C TRP A 65 -9.58 -24.20 4.89
N PRO A 66 -10.08 -25.46 4.97
CA PRO A 66 -10.57 -26.00 6.23
C PRO A 66 -9.46 -25.99 7.29
N GLY A 67 -9.79 -25.51 8.49
CA GLY A 67 -8.84 -25.39 9.61
C GLY A 67 -8.02 -24.11 9.65
N ILE A 68 -8.16 -23.21 8.67
CA ILE A 68 -7.65 -21.83 8.77
C ILE A 68 -8.79 -20.94 9.27
N GLU A 69 -8.72 -20.52 10.53
CA GLU A 69 -9.71 -19.63 11.16
C GLU A 69 -9.19 -18.21 11.38
N GLU A 70 -7.87 -18.05 11.48
CA GLU A 70 -7.21 -16.77 11.68
C GLU A 70 -5.96 -16.71 10.80
N VAL A 71 -5.69 -15.52 10.26
CA VAL A 71 -4.48 -15.23 9.49
C VAL A 71 -3.75 -14.03 10.09
N ALA A 72 -2.44 -14.16 10.23
CA ALA A 72 -1.52 -13.06 10.45
C ALA A 72 -0.85 -12.72 9.11
N ILE A 73 -0.76 -11.44 8.80
CA ILE A 73 -0.26 -10.92 7.53
C ILE A 73 0.86 -9.92 7.85
N GLY A 74 2.06 -10.15 7.32
CA GLY A 74 3.22 -9.29 7.56
C GLY A 74 3.10 -7.87 7.02
N LEU A 75 2.07 -7.61 6.19
CA LEU A 75 1.77 -6.30 5.62
C LEU A 75 0.67 -5.57 6.39
N HIS A 76 0.81 -4.25 6.51
CA HIS A 76 -0.12 -3.39 7.24
C HIS A 76 -1.24 -2.85 6.35
N GLY A 77 -2.41 -2.70 6.95
CA GLY A 77 -3.56 -2.01 6.35
C GLY A 77 -4.69 -2.94 5.95
N ARG A 78 -5.92 -2.45 6.07
CA ARG A 78 -7.14 -3.24 5.80
C ARG A 78 -7.18 -3.81 4.38
N HIS A 79 -6.68 -3.05 3.41
CA HIS A 79 -6.59 -3.48 2.02
C HIS A 79 -5.69 -4.72 1.84
N GLN A 80 -4.68 -4.92 2.69
CA GLN A 80 -3.83 -6.10 2.64
C GLN A 80 -4.53 -7.37 3.12
N VAL A 81 -5.55 -7.24 3.98
CA VAL A 81 -6.41 -8.37 4.33
C VAL A 81 -7.25 -8.81 3.13
N GLY A 82 -7.76 -7.86 2.34
CA GLY A 82 -8.41 -8.14 1.06
C GLY A 82 -7.47 -8.81 0.05
N ASN A 83 -6.22 -8.32 -0.05
CA ASN A 83 -5.19 -8.93 -0.90
C ASN A 83 -4.84 -10.36 -0.45
N ALA A 84 -4.73 -10.60 0.86
CA ALA A 84 -4.50 -11.93 1.41
C ALA A 84 -5.65 -12.88 1.09
N ALA A 85 -6.91 -12.43 1.25
CA ALA A 85 -8.08 -13.23 0.86
C ALA A 85 -8.08 -13.55 -0.64
N LEU A 86 -7.75 -12.58 -1.50
CA LEU A 86 -7.61 -12.80 -2.94
C LEU A 86 -6.55 -13.85 -3.25
N ALA A 87 -5.38 -13.78 -2.61
CA ALA A 87 -4.31 -14.76 -2.76
C ALA A 87 -4.72 -16.16 -2.27
N LEU A 88 -5.46 -16.25 -1.17
CA LEU A 88 -5.99 -17.51 -0.64
C LEU A 88 -6.94 -18.19 -1.62
N VAL A 89 -7.84 -17.43 -2.27
CA VAL A 89 -8.74 -17.98 -3.29
C VAL A 89 -7.94 -18.44 -4.50
N ALA A 90 -7.00 -17.62 -4.99
CA ALA A 90 -6.14 -17.98 -6.12
C ALA A 90 -5.34 -19.27 -5.85
N LEU A 91 -4.70 -19.40 -4.69
CA LEU A 91 -3.98 -20.62 -4.30
C LEU A 91 -4.89 -21.83 -4.20
N ALA A 92 -6.12 -21.67 -3.70
CA ALA A 92 -7.08 -22.77 -3.63
C ALA A 92 -7.49 -23.27 -5.02
N LYS A 93 -7.68 -22.37 -6.00
CA LYS A 93 -8.00 -22.76 -7.38
C LYS A 93 -6.80 -23.33 -8.15
N LEU A 94 -5.58 -23.15 -7.64
CA LEU A 94 -4.36 -23.77 -8.17
C LEU A 94 -4.01 -25.10 -7.49
N ARG A 95 -4.79 -25.57 -6.51
CA ARG A 95 -4.43 -26.71 -5.65
C ARG A 95 -4.12 -27.99 -6.42
N ASP A 96 -4.84 -28.25 -7.52
CA ASP A 96 -4.63 -29.45 -8.35
C ASP A 96 -3.33 -29.38 -9.17
N LEU A 97 -2.83 -28.17 -9.45
CA LEU A 97 -1.59 -27.93 -10.19
C LEU A 97 -0.38 -27.78 -9.26
N ALA A 98 -0.56 -27.13 -8.11
CA ALA A 98 0.47 -26.81 -7.14
C ALA A 98 -0.12 -26.91 -5.71
N PRO A 99 -0.13 -28.11 -5.10
CA PRO A 99 -0.69 -28.27 -3.76
C PRO A 99 0.18 -27.56 -2.72
N VAL A 100 -0.45 -26.69 -1.92
CA VAL A 100 0.20 -25.98 -0.82
C VAL A 100 -0.49 -26.37 0.50
N ALA A 101 0.30 -26.88 1.46
CA ALA A 101 -0.22 -27.20 2.79
C ALA A 101 -0.57 -25.92 3.57
N ALA A 102 -1.63 -25.97 4.38
CA ALA A 102 -2.14 -24.82 5.16
C ALA A 102 -1.05 -24.12 5.99
N GLN A 103 -0.13 -24.88 6.60
CA GLN A 103 1.00 -24.34 7.36
C GLN A 103 1.93 -23.45 6.52
N HIS A 104 2.13 -23.78 5.24
CA HIS A 104 2.96 -22.97 4.33
C HIS A 104 2.22 -21.71 3.88
N VAL A 105 0.90 -21.79 3.73
CA VAL A 105 0.05 -20.61 3.47
C VAL A 105 0.12 -19.63 4.64
N LEU A 106 -0.11 -20.11 5.87
CA LEU A 106 -0.05 -19.28 7.08
C LEU A 106 1.32 -18.64 7.26
N ARG A 107 2.39 -19.43 7.07
CA ARG A 107 3.76 -18.91 7.11
C ARG A 107 3.99 -17.86 6.02
N GLY A 108 3.56 -18.12 4.78
CA GLY A 108 3.72 -17.21 3.66
C GLY A 108 3.01 -15.88 3.89
N LEU A 109 1.79 -15.89 4.42
CA LEU A 109 1.07 -14.66 4.78
C LEU A 109 1.77 -13.89 5.89
N ARG A 110 2.25 -14.57 6.93
CA ARG A 110 2.92 -13.93 8.07
C ARG A 110 4.27 -13.33 7.67
N ASP A 111 5.05 -14.04 6.86
CA ASP A 111 6.43 -13.68 6.55
C ASP A 111 6.52 -12.76 5.30
N VAL A 112 5.40 -12.45 4.63
CA VAL A 112 5.42 -11.61 3.42
C VAL A 112 5.80 -10.16 3.74
N THR A 113 6.76 -9.65 2.98
CA THR A 113 7.13 -8.24 2.96
C THR A 113 7.13 -7.75 1.51
N ILE A 114 6.81 -6.47 1.30
CA ILE A 114 6.87 -5.83 -0.01
C ILE A 114 7.67 -4.52 0.16
N PRO A 115 8.82 -4.37 -0.51
CA PRO A 115 9.60 -3.15 -0.44
C PRO A 115 8.75 -1.91 -0.77
N GLY A 116 8.83 -0.89 0.08
CA GLY A 116 8.08 0.35 -0.08
C GLY A 116 6.56 0.23 0.17
N ARG A 117 6.10 -0.79 0.90
CA ARG A 117 4.70 -0.90 1.37
C ARG A 117 4.67 -0.91 2.89
N PHE A 118 4.29 0.22 3.48
CA PHE A 118 4.29 0.45 4.93
C PHE A 118 5.55 -0.11 5.60
N GLN A 119 6.72 0.15 5.00
CA GLN A 119 7.97 -0.48 5.41
C GLN A 119 8.68 0.40 6.44
N HIS A 120 9.02 -0.17 7.59
CA HIS A 120 9.92 0.44 8.55
C HIS A 120 11.37 0.19 8.16
N VAL A 121 12.17 1.26 8.11
CA VAL A 121 13.60 1.20 7.76
C VAL A 121 14.46 1.23 9.03
N HIS A 122 14.04 1.97 10.05
CA HIS A 122 14.69 2.03 11.36
C HIS A 122 13.74 1.49 12.45
N GLU A 123 14.24 1.35 13.68
CA GLU A 123 13.39 1.01 14.84
C GLU A 123 12.21 1.99 14.97
N LEU A 124 11.06 1.46 15.41
CA LEU A 124 9.81 2.21 15.44
C LEU A 124 9.88 3.41 16.39
N PRO A 125 9.33 4.59 16.02
CA PRO A 125 8.68 4.97 14.75
C PRO A 125 9.62 5.58 13.69
N GLY A 126 10.95 5.52 13.87
CA GLY A 126 11.98 6.30 13.19
C GLY A 126 11.69 6.71 11.73
N LEU A 127 11.75 5.76 10.80
CA LEU A 127 11.52 5.99 9.37
C LEU A 127 10.53 4.98 8.79
N LEU A 128 9.42 5.49 8.25
CA LEU A 128 8.40 4.73 7.54
C LEU A 128 8.36 5.16 6.07
N ILE A 129 8.33 4.19 5.15
CA ILE A 129 8.25 4.46 3.71
C ILE A 129 7.05 3.75 3.07
N ASP A 130 6.37 4.44 2.14
CA ASP A 130 5.28 3.86 1.35
C ASP A 130 5.15 4.49 -0.04
N VAL A 131 4.93 3.70 -1.08
CA VAL A 131 4.79 4.17 -2.48
C VAL A 131 3.37 4.67 -2.85
N ALA A 132 2.49 4.90 -1.87
CA ALA A 132 1.20 5.56 -2.06
C ALA A 132 1.39 6.90 -2.78
N HIS A 133 0.63 7.11 -3.85
CA HIS A 133 0.87 8.21 -4.79
C HIS A 133 -0.40 8.68 -5.50
N ASN A 134 -1.55 8.10 -5.18
CA ASN A 134 -2.86 8.49 -5.68
C ASN A 134 -3.83 8.64 -4.50
N PRO A 135 -4.99 9.29 -4.68
CA PRO A 135 -5.90 9.59 -3.57
C PRO A 135 -6.35 8.35 -2.79
N GLU A 136 -6.66 7.25 -3.48
CA GLU A 136 -7.14 6.01 -2.86
C GLU A 136 -6.04 5.35 -2.01
N SER A 137 -4.85 5.16 -2.58
CA SER A 137 -3.69 4.61 -1.87
C SER A 137 -3.24 5.50 -0.72
N MET A 138 -3.34 6.82 -0.86
CA MET A 138 -2.96 7.75 0.20
C MET A 138 -3.96 7.74 1.36
N HIS A 139 -5.26 7.61 1.08
CA HIS A 139 -6.27 7.38 2.12
C HIS A 139 -5.99 6.07 2.88
N ALA A 140 -5.76 4.98 2.15
CA ALA A 140 -5.47 3.68 2.77
C ALA A 140 -4.19 3.73 3.61
N PHE A 141 -3.15 4.42 3.13
CA PHE A 141 -1.90 4.64 3.85
C PHE A 141 -2.12 5.45 5.13
N ALA A 142 -2.75 6.63 5.03
CA ALA A 142 -3.01 7.49 6.17
C ALA A 142 -3.93 6.85 7.23
N GLU A 143 -4.96 6.09 6.81
CA GLU A 143 -5.77 5.29 7.72
C GLU A 143 -4.90 4.27 8.46
N THR A 144 -4.04 3.56 7.74
CA THR A 144 -3.14 2.55 8.32
C THR A 144 -2.19 3.19 9.34
N VAL A 145 -1.59 4.34 9.01
CA VAL A 145 -0.73 5.09 9.94
C VAL A 145 -1.48 5.42 11.23
N ARG A 146 -2.72 5.92 11.14
CA ARG A 146 -3.53 6.28 12.30
C ARG A 146 -3.93 5.09 13.17
N LEU A 147 -4.12 3.91 12.56
CA LEU A 147 -4.42 2.68 13.29
C LEU A 147 -3.18 2.15 14.03
N VAL A 148 -2.00 2.20 13.40
CA VAL A 148 -0.75 1.71 13.99
C VAL A 148 -0.19 2.68 15.03
N TYR A 149 -0.28 3.99 14.77
CA TYR A 149 0.27 5.06 15.62
C TYR A 149 -0.82 6.04 16.03
N PRO A 150 -1.75 5.62 16.92
CA PRO A 150 -2.81 6.50 17.36
C PRO A 150 -2.19 7.72 18.06
N ASN A 151 -2.64 8.91 17.68
CA ASN A 151 -2.21 10.20 18.23
C ASN A 151 -0.79 10.65 17.86
N MET A 152 -0.14 10.04 16.87
CA MET A 152 1.14 10.51 16.34
C MET A 152 0.96 11.28 15.04
N THR A 153 1.79 12.30 14.86
CA THR A 153 1.96 13.05 13.62
C THR A 153 3.41 12.96 13.18
N PHE A 154 3.66 13.00 11.88
CA PHE A 154 4.96 12.73 11.28
C PHE A 154 5.48 13.94 10.52
N ARG A 155 6.81 14.04 10.42
CA ARG A 155 7.45 14.87 9.40
C ARG A 155 7.36 14.09 8.10
N VAL A 156 6.76 14.66 7.06
CA VAL A 156 6.51 13.91 5.82
C VAL A 156 7.34 14.46 4.69
N VAL A 157 8.14 13.61 4.05
CA VAL A 157 8.79 13.90 2.77
C VAL A 157 7.88 13.36 1.66
N LEU A 158 7.35 14.27 0.84
CA LEU A 158 6.36 13.96 -0.18
C LEU A 158 6.85 14.40 -1.56
N GLY A 159 6.82 13.49 -2.53
CA GLY A 159 7.08 13.81 -3.93
C GLY A 159 6.12 13.08 -4.86
N LEU A 160 5.38 13.84 -5.68
CA LEU A 160 4.30 13.36 -6.54
C LEU A 160 4.63 13.53 -8.03
N LEU A 161 3.91 12.81 -8.88
CA LEU A 161 3.89 13.04 -10.34
C LEU A 161 2.71 13.94 -10.72
N ARG A 162 2.84 14.69 -11.83
CA ARG A 162 1.84 15.67 -12.31
C ARG A 162 0.48 15.08 -12.69
N ASP A 163 0.43 13.80 -13.05
CA ASP A 163 -0.81 13.15 -13.50
C ASP A 163 -1.75 12.75 -12.36
N LYS A 164 -1.45 13.14 -11.12
CA LYS A 164 -2.19 12.76 -9.93
C LYS A 164 -2.96 13.96 -9.37
N ASP A 165 -4.13 13.66 -8.79
CA ASP A 165 -4.87 14.64 -8.00
C ASP A 165 -4.11 14.89 -6.69
N HIS A 166 -3.14 15.80 -6.76
CA HIS A 166 -2.28 16.15 -5.63
C HIS A 166 -3.06 16.83 -4.51
N GLY A 167 -4.16 17.53 -4.82
CA GLY A 167 -5.05 18.11 -3.83
C GLY A 167 -5.69 17.05 -2.95
N ALA A 168 -6.31 16.05 -3.57
CA ALA A 168 -6.92 14.92 -2.84
C ALA A 168 -5.87 14.07 -2.09
N VAL A 169 -4.67 13.91 -2.64
CA VAL A 169 -3.55 13.25 -1.95
C VAL A 169 -3.15 14.01 -0.68
N LEU A 170 -2.97 15.33 -0.77
CA LEU A 170 -2.60 16.16 0.38
C LEU A 170 -3.71 16.16 1.45
N GLN A 171 -4.98 16.23 1.05
CA GLN A 171 -6.11 16.15 1.96
C GLN A 171 -6.14 14.81 2.72
N ALA A 172 -5.91 13.69 2.02
CA ALA A 172 -5.84 12.38 2.64
C ALA A 172 -4.71 12.28 3.68
N LEU A 173 -3.57 12.90 3.38
CA LEU A 173 -2.37 12.85 4.21
C LEU A 173 -2.42 13.83 5.40
N ALA A 174 -3.12 14.96 5.26
CA ALA A 174 -3.16 16.05 6.25
C ALA A 174 -3.36 15.61 7.71
N PRO A 175 -4.23 14.64 8.05
CA PRO A 175 -4.46 14.24 9.44
C PRO A 175 -3.25 13.64 10.16
N ILE A 176 -2.21 13.21 9.44
CA ILE A 176 -1.00 12.59 10.00
C ILE A 176 0.25 13.46 9.86
N VAL A 177 0.14 14.66 9.28
CA VAL A 177 1.28 15.55 8.98
C VAL A 177 1.49 16.55 10.10
N ARG A 178 2.72 16.59 10.63
CA ARG A 178 3.22 17.68 11.50
C ARG A 178 3.80 18.81 10.66
N GLU A 179 4.68 18.46 9.73
CA GLU A 179 5.31 19.35 8.76
C GLU A 179 5.66 18.56 7.50
N LEU A 180 5.72 19.27 6.37
CA LEU A 180 5.90 18.69 5.06
C LEU A 180 7.18 19.20 4.39
N TYR A 181 7.96 18.26 3.86
CA TYR A 181 9.08 18.49 2.96
C TYR A 181 8.63 18.11 1.55
N CYS A 182 8.46 19.10 0.69
CA CYS A 182 8.02 18.89 -0.69
C CYS A 182 9.24 18.61 -1.57
N VAL A 183 9.24 17.48 -2.27
CA VAL A 183 10.36 17.05 -3.10
C VAL A 183 9.93 16.89 -4.55
N THR A 184 10.76 17.35 -5.49
CA THR A 184 10.63 17.00 -6.92
C THR A 184 11.30 15.63 -7.15
N PRO A 185 10.54 14.55 -7.46
CA PRO A 185 11.16 13.25 -7.77
C PRO A 185 12.02 13.32 -9.04
N GLU A 186 13.00 12.42 -9.19
CA GLU A 186 13.79 12.29 -10.42
C GLU A 186 12.96 11.68 -11.57
N SER A 187 12.09 12.49 -12.17
CA SER A 187 11.23 12.11 -13.31
C SER A 187 10.80 13.32 -14.14
N ASP A 188 10.77 13.20 -15.47
CA ASP A 188 10.20 14.24 -16.34
C ASP A 188 8.72 14.52 -16.04
N ARG A 189 8.02 13.56 -15.43
CA ARG A 189 6.63 13.67 -15.04
C ARG A 189 6.44 14.21 -13.62
N ALA A 190 7.51 14.54 -12.92
CA ALA A 190 7.46 15.06 -11.56
C ALA A 190 6.63 16.35 -11.47
N LEU A 191 5.87 16.47 -10.38
CA LEU A 191 5.32 17.73 -9.94
C LEU A 191 6.46 18.53 -9.28
N PRO A 192 6.73 19.77 -9.69
CA PRO A 192 7.73 20.60 -9.02
C PRO A 192 7.43 20.75 -7.53
N ALA A 193 8.47 20.67 -6.70
CA ALA A 193 8.37 20.84 -5.24
C ALA A 193 7.69 22.17 -4.85
N GLN A 194 7.90 23.22 -5.64
CA GLN A 194 7.27 24.52 -5.44
C GLN A 194 5.75 24.43 -5.61
N ASP A 195 5.26 23.86 -6.71
CA ASP A 195 3.83 23.69 -6.99
C ASP A 195 3.14 22.81 -5.94
N LEU A 196 3.84 21.76 -5.48
CA LEU A 196 3.37 20.90 -4.39
C LEU A 196 3.26 21.68 -3.07
N ALA A 197 4.28 22.48 -2.74
CA ALA A 197 4.30 23.30 -1.53
C ALA A 197 3.21 24.38 -1.55
N GLU A 198 2.97 25.01 -2.70
CA GLU A 198 1.89 25.99 -2.87
C GLU A 198 0.52 25.33 -2.66
N SER A 199 0.28 24.16 -3.25
CA SER A 199 -0.94 23.39 -3.04
C SER A 199 -1.15 23.02 -1.56
N ALA A 200 -0.08 22.59 -0.89
CA ALA A 200 -0.12 22.22 0.52
C ALA A 200 -0.36 23.42 1.45
N ARG A 201 0.23 24.58 1.17
CA ARG A 201 -0.06 25.83 1.90
C ARG A 201 -1.52 26.24 1.75
N GLY A 202 -2.10 26.06 0.56
CA GLY A 202 -3.53 26.31 0.32
C GLY A 202 -4.46 25.47 1.20
N LEU A 203 -3.99 24.33 1.70
CA LEU A 203 -4.70 23.45 2.64
C LEU A 203 -4.32 23.69 4.11
N GLY A 204 -3.49 24.69 4.40
CA GLY A 204 -3.03 25.02 5.75
C GLY A 204 -1.93 24.12 6.31
N LEU A 205 -1.25 23.33 5.46
CA LEU A 205 -0.13 22.48 5.90
C LEU A 205 1.13 23.30 6.11
N GLN A 206 1.87 23.00 7.18
CA GLN A 206 3.18 23.61 7.46
C GLN A 206 4.25 23.03 6.53
N ILE A 207 4.92 23.90 5.76
CA ILE A 207 6.03 23.52 4.89
C ILE A 207 7.35 23.78 5.60
N ALA A 208 8.12 22.73 5.85
CA ALA A 208 9.46 22.83 6.46
C ALA A 208 10.58 22.90 5.42
N GLY A 209 10.35 22.42 4.19
CA GLY A 209 11.30 22.52 3.09
C GLY A 209 10.67 22.22 1.74
N GLN A 210 11.27 22.75 0.67
CA GLN A 210 10.92 22.43 -0.71
C GLN A 210 12.19 22.41 -1.57
N GLY A 211 12.37 21.39 -2.42
CA GLY A 211 13.58 21.23 -3.22
C GLY A 211 13.70 19.86 -3.87
N SER A 212 14.92 19.45 -4.20
CA SER A 212 15.23 18.08 -4.61
C SER A 212 15.43 17.16 -3.41
N PHE A 213 15.34 15.85 -3.64
CA PHE A 213 15.60 14.85 -2.60
C PHE A 213 17.03 15.00 -2.04
N LYS A 214 18.02 15.15 -2.93
CA LYS A 214 19.44 15.31 -2.60
C LYS A 214 19.73 16.50 -1.69
N GLU A 215 18.99 17.60 -1.83
CA GLU A 215 19.16 18.80 -1.02
C GLU A 215 18.53 18.66 0.38
N LEU A 216 17.33 18.09 0.48
CA LEU A 216 16.58 18.05 1.73
C LEU A 216 16.87 16.82 2.59
N TRP A 217 17.08 15.66 1.96
CA TRP A 217 17.16 14.38 2.65
C TRP A 217 18.28 14.30 3.69
N PRO A 218 19.52 14.76 3.43
CA PRO A 218 20.59 14.66 4.42
C PRO A 218 20.25 15.33 5.76
N GLY A 219 19.60 16.50 5.72
CA GLY A 219 19.18 17.22 6.93
C GLY A 219 18.00 16.56 7.64
N VAL A 220 17.02 16.06 6.87
CA VAL A 220 15.89 15.31 7.45
C VAL A 220 16.39 14.03 8.13
N ARG A 221 17.24 13.27 7.44
CA ARG A 221 17.78 11.98 7.90
C ARG A 221 18.53 12.08 9.22
N GLN A 222 19.40 13.09 9.37
CA GLN A 222 20.19 13.29 10.59
C GLN A 222 19.35 13.59 11.84
N THR A 223 18.08 13.95 11.67
CA THR A 223 17.19 14.34 12.75
C THR A 223 16.10 13.32 13.03
N ILE A 224 16.14 12.15 12.37
CA ILE A 224 15.22 11.04 12.60
C ILE A 224 15.41 10.52 14.03
N SER A 225 14.33 10.49 14.80
CA SER A 225 14.28 9.93 16.14
C SER A 225 12.85 9.56 16.51
N GLU A 226 12.64 8.95 17.69
CA GLU A 226 11.29 8.68 18.21
C GLU A 226 10.45 9.96 18.37
N GLN A 227 11.07 11.09 18.70
CA GLN A 227 10.40 12.38 18.84
C GLN A 227 10.15 13.06 17.47
N ASN A 228 10.97 12.71 16.48
CA ASN A 228 10.94 13.26 15.12
C ASN A 228 10.77 12.14 14.07
N PRO A 229 9.66 11.38 14.11
CA PRO A 229 9.46 10.30 13.16
C PRO A 229 9.19 10.86 11.77
N VAL A 230 9.73 10.18 10.76
CA VAL A 230 9.66 10.60 9.36
C VAL A 230 8.87 9.58 8.54
N ILE A 231 8.00 10.10 7.66
CA ILE A 231 7.38 9.33 6.58
C ILE A 231 7.97 9.80 5.26
N VAL A 232 8.32 8.87 4.36
CA VAL A 232 8.61 9.18 2.96
C VAL A 232 7.58 8.50 2.06
N THR A 233 6.86 9.29 1.27
CA THR A 233 5.79 8.76 0.39
C THR A 233 5.56 9.62 -0.86
N GLY A 234 4.61 9.22 -1.71
CA GLY A 234 4.17 10.00 -2.87
C GLY A 234 4.60 9.46 -4.23
N SER A 235 5.66 8.66 -4.31
CA SER A 235 6.05 8.04 -5.58
C SER A 235 6.99 6.85 -5.38
N HIS A 236 6.97 5.93 -6.34
CA HIS A 236 7.93 4.83 -6.40
C HIS A 236 9.37 5.34 -6.61
N PHE A 237 9.56 6.45 -7.33
CA PHE A 237 10.88 7.06 -7.56
C PHE A 237 11.53 7.52 -6.25
N LEU A 238 10.80 8.33 -5.48
CA LEU A 238 11.28 8.87 -4.21
C LEU A 238 11.58 7.75 -3.19
N VAL A 239 10.69 6.77 -3.08
CA VAL A 239 10.91 5.63 -2.16
C VAL A 239 12.10 4.77 -2.61
N ALA A 240 12.28 4.58 -3.92
CA ALA A 240 13.46 3.88 -4.44
C ALA A 240 14.76 4.66 -4.18
N GLU A 241 14.74 6.00 -4.21
CA GLU A 241 15.89 6.82 -3.83
C GLU A 241 16.27 6.63 -2.35
N VAL A 242 15.29 6.65 -1.43
CA VAL A 242 15.54 6.36 -0.01
C VAL A 242 16.10 4.96 0.19
N LEU A 243 15.50 3.94 -0.44
CA LEU A 243 15.98 2.57 -0.31
C LEU A 243 17.42 2.38 -0.83
N ARG A 244 17.80 3.09 -1.90
CA ARG A 244 19.19 3.08 -2.40
C ARG A 244 20.16 3.79 -1.44
N ASP A 245 19.74 4.91 -0.86
CA ASP A 245 20.54 5.65 0.13
C ASP A 245 20.83 4.78 1.36
N GLU A 246 19.80 4.10 1.87
CA GLU A 246 19.94 3.21 3.04
C GLU A 246 20.77 1.97 2.73
N ALA A 247 20.63 1.37 1.55
CA ALA A 247 21.47 0.24 1.14
C ALA A 247 22.94 0.61 0.88
N GLY A 248 23.24 1.89 0.61
CA GLY A 248 24.60 2.40 0.44
C GLY A 248 25.24 2.93 1.72
N ALA A 249 24.48 2.97 2.83
CA ALA A 249 24.94 3.42 4.15
C ALA A 249 25.40 2.27 5.07
N GLU A 250 25.18 1.01 4.66
CA GLU A 250 25.75 -0.21 5.26
C GLU A 250 27.15 -0.52 4.69
#